data_AF-A0A180FD48-F1
#
_entry.id   AF-A0A180FD48-F1
#
_cell.length_a   1.000
_cell.length_b   1.000
_cell.length_c   1.000
_cell.angle_alpha   90.00
_cell.angle_beta   90.00
_cell.angle_gamma   90.00
#
_symmetry.space_group_name_H-M   'P 1'
#
loop_
_entity.id
_entity.type
_entity.pdbx_description
1 polymer ?
#
loop_
_entity_poly.entity_id
_entity_poly.type
_entity_poly.pdbx_seq_one_letter_code
_entity_poly.pdbx_strand_id
1 'polypeptide(L)'
;MDEKGFAVIRSKGDKALFLLGTSLLKRKLGVPANRPVADFLPTVSIKAKDFAAAMTAENVQIKDLSGVPDIEKEHVDNNLGVRKIMLERGLVPENLPPAEDVKKVERRLIAEKEKALKDKK
;
A
#
# COMPACT_ATOMS: atom_id res chain seq x y z
N MET A 1 19.36 8.36 6.62
CA MET A 1 18.52 7.16 6.81
C MET A 1 18.76 6.23 5.63
N ASP A 2 18.96 4.93 5.86
CA ASP A 2 19.34 3.97 4.80
C ASP A 2 18.12 3.17 4.30
N GLU A 3 18.29 2.44 3.19
CA GLU A 3 17.21 1.64 2.59
C GLU A 3 16.64 0.58 3.52
N LYS A 4 17.48 0.01 4.41
CA LYS A 4 17.05 -0.99 5.40
C LYS A 4 16.10 -0.38 6.43
N GLY A 5 16.40 0.82 6.95
CA GLY A 5 15.51 1.55 7.85
C GLY A 5 14.13 1.83 7.21
N PHE A 6 14.11 2.28 5.97
CA PHE A 6 12.86 2.51 5.24
C PHE A 6 12.07 1.20 5.01
N ALA A 7 12.74 0.08 4.74
CA ALA A 7 12.07 -1.21 4.58
C ALA A 7 11.40 -1.68 5.89
N VAL A 8 12.05 -1.47 7.04
CA VAL A 8 11.47 -1.79 8.36
C VAL A 8 10.25 -0.95 8.63
N ILE A 9 10.33 0.37 8.43
CA ILE A 9 9.22 1.30 8.67
C ILE A 9 8.00 0.94 7.82
N ARG A 10 8.20 0.74 6.50
CA ARG A 10 7.10 0.33 5.61
C ARG A 10 6.46 -0.98 6.03
N SER A 11 7.26 -1.97 6.43
CA SER A 11 6.77 -3.27 6.89
C SER A 11 5.92 -3.14 8.16
N LYS A 12 6.34 -2.28 9.09
CA LYS A 12 5.60 -2.01 10.34
C LYS A 12 4.31 -1.24 10.08
N GLY A 13 4.33 -0.27 9.18
CA GLY A 13 3.14 0.44 8.73
C GLY A 13 2.12 -0.49 8.08
N ASP A 14 2.55 -1.37 7.17
CA ASP A 14 1.69 -2.38 6.55
C ASP A 14 1.07 -3.31 7.60
N LYS A 15 1.85 -3.78 8.58
CA LYS A 15 1.32 -4.60 9.67
C LYS A 15 0.28 -3.84 10.50
N ALA A 16 0.47 -2.54 10.74
CA ALA A 16 -0.48 -1.72 11.47
C ALA A 16 -1.79 -1.50 10.69
N LEU A 17 -1.71 -1.25 9.38
CA LEU A 17 -2.88 -1.01 8.54
C LEU A 17 -3.71 -2.29 8.31
N PHE A 18 -3.06 -3.43 8.04
CA PHE A 18 -3.73 -4.67 7.65
C PHE A 18 -3.84 -5.72 8.78
N LEU A 19 -3.20 -5.50 9.93
CA LEU A 19 -3.04 -6.49 11.01
C LEU A 19 -2.43 -7.83 10.57
N LEU A 20 -1.81 -7.86 9.39
CA LEU A 20 -1.21 -9.04 8.78
C LEU A 20 0.22 -8.70 8.39
N GLY A 21 1.13 -9.65 8.64
CA GLY A 21 2.45 -9.60 8.02
C GLY A 21 2.35 -9.80 6.50
N THR A 22 3.33 -9.28 5.76
CA THR A 22 3.36 -9.31 4.28
C THR A 22 3.08 -10.69 3.69
N SER A 23 3.64 -11.76 4.25
CA SER A 23 3.44 -13.13 3.75
C SER A 23 1.99 -13.62 3.91
N LEU A 24 1.34 -13.28 5.03
CA LEU A 24 -0.07 -13.63 5.26
C LEU A 24 -0.99 -12.82 4.35
N LEU A 25 -0.69 -11.53 4.19
CA LEU A 25 -1.43 -10.64 3.29
C LEU A 25 -1.33 -11.09 1.83
N LYS A 26 -0.12 -11.48 1.37
CA LYS A 26 0.08 -12.08 0.05
C LYS A 26 -0.82 -13.29 -0.17
N ARG A 27 -0.83 -14.23 0.78
CA ARG A 27 -1.66 -15.44 0.70
C ARG A 27 -3.15 -15.09 0.62
N LYS A 28 -3.60 -14.15 1.45
CA LYS A 28 -5.00 -13.73 1.50
C LYS A 28 -5.47 -13.08 0.20
N LEU A 29 -4.61 -12.28 -0.43
CA LEU A 29 -4.88 -11.59 -1.68
C LEU A 29 -4.54 -12.41 -2.94
N GLY A 30 -4.08 -13.66 -2.79
CA GLY A 30 -3.69 -14.52 -3.92
C GLY A 30 -2.45 -14.01 -4.68
N VAL A 31 -1.58 -13.24 -4.02
CA VAL A 31 -0.39 -12.62 -4.64
C VAL A 31 0.73 -13.64 -4.80
N PRO A 32 1.31 -13.81 -6.00
CA PRO A 32 2.49 -14.64 -6.20
C PRO A 32 3.66 -14.22 -5.31
N ALA A 33 4.45 -15.18 -4.80
CA ALA A 33 5.54 -14.90 -3.86
C ALA A 33 6.56 -13.88 -4.41
N ASN A 34 6.82 -13.93 -5.72
CA ASN A 34 7.77 -13.05 -6.43
C ASN A 34 7.20 -11.68 -6.84
N ARG A 35 5.94 -11.39 -6.52
CA ARG A 35 5.31 -10.09 -6.82
C ARG A 35 5.16 -9.25 -5.55
N PRO A 36 5.20 -7.91 -5.66
CA PRO A 36 4.89 -7.03 -4.54
C PRO A 36 3.38 -7.04 -4.25
N VAL A 37 3.00 -6.90 -2.98
CA VAL A 37 1.59 -6.85 -2.55
C VAL A 37 0.85 -5.66 -3.15
N ALA A 38 1.54 -4.53 -3.34
CA ALA A 38 0.97 -3.29 -3.83
C ALA A 38 0.27 -3.45 -5.20
N ASP A 39 0.75 -4.35 -6.05
CA ASP A 39 0.16 -4.63 -7.38
C ASP A 39 -1.25 -5.24 -7.32
N PHE A 40 -1.69 -5.69 -6.14
CA PHE A 40 -2.96 -6.39 -5.94
C PHE A 40 -3.83 -5.72 -4.87
N LEU A 41 -3.36 -4.61 -4.29
CA LEU A 41 -4.15 -3.85 -3.33
C LEU A 41 -5.27 -3.09 -4.06
N PRO A 42 -6.49 -3.06 -3.52
CA PRO A 42 -7.53 -2.18 -4.02
C PRO A 42 -7.10 -0.71 -3.87
N THR A 43 -7.59 0.16 -4.75
CA THR A 43 -7.20 1.58 -4.81
C THR A 43 -7.32 2.28 -3.45
N VAL A 44 -8.37 1.97 -2.68
CA VAL A 44 -8.57 2.56 -1.34
C VAL A 44 -7.43 2.18 -0.38
N SER A 45 -6.93 0.94 -0.42
CA SER A 45 -5.80 0.51 0.41
C SER A 45 -4.49 1.16 -0.02
N ILE A 46 -4.30 1.41 -1.31
CA ILE A 46 -3.16 2.17 -1.82
C ILE A 46 -3.22 3.61 -1.27
N LYS A 47 -4.38 4.27 -1.40
CA LYS A 47 -4.59 5.64 -0.89
C LYS A 47 -4.45 5.74 0.63
N ALA A 48 -4.90 4.74 1.36
CA ALA A 48 -4.72 4.66 2.81
C ALA A 48 -3.23 4.66 3.20
N LYS A 49 -2.43 3.84 2.51
CA LYS A 49 -0.96 3.79 2.72
C LYS A 49 -0.28 5.10 2.35
N ASP A 50 -0.61 5.65 1.19
CA ASP A 50 -0.05 6.93 0.71
C ASP A 50 -0.36 8.06 1.71
N PHE A 51 -1.59 8.09 2.23
CA PHE A 51 -2.00 9.09 3.20
C PHE A 51 -1.27 8.93 4.55
N ALA A 52 -1.13 7.70 5.07
CA ALA A 52 -0.37 7.46 6.29
C ALA A 52 1.12 7.85 6.12
N ALA A 53 1.71 7.56 4.96
CA ALA A 53 3.08 7.95 4.63
C ALA A 53 3.23 9.49 4.54
N ALA A 54 2.28 10.18 3.91
CA ALA A 54 2.26 11.64 3.84
C ALA A 54 2.16 12.27 5.25
N MET A 55 1.25 11.78 6.10
CA MET A 55 1.15 12.23 7.49
C MET A 55 2.46 12.01 8.27
N THR A 56 3.14 10.89 8.03
CA THR A 56 4.44 10.61 8.65
C THR A 56 5.48 11.62 8.17
N ALA A 57 5.55 11.91 6.87
CA ALA A 57 6.51 12.87 6.31
C ALA A 57 6.30 14.29 6.88
N GLU A 58 5.05 14.74 6.98
CA GLU A 58 4.70 16.02 7.60
C GLU A 58 5.06 16.04 9.09
N ASN A 59 4.71 15.00 9.83
CA ASN A 59 4.95 14.94 11.28
C ASN A 59 6.44 14.81 11.64
N VAL A 60 7.25 14.23 10.77
CA VAL A 60 8.71 14.23 10.93
C VAL A 60 9.26 15.66 10.96
N GLN A 61 8.75 16.54 10.10
CA GLN A 61 9.16 17.96 10.07
C GLN A 61 8.58 18.72 11.26
N ILE A 62 7.27 18.57 11.53
CA ILE A 62 6.56 19.33 12.57
C ILE A 62 7.08 19.00 13.98
N LYS A 63 7.39 17.73 14.24
CA LYS A 63 7.80 17.23 15.56
C LYS A 63 9.31 17.03 15.68
N ASP A 64 10.08 17.43 14.67
CA ASP A 64 11.54 17.25 14.58
C ASP A 64 11.99 15.80 14.89
N LEU A 65 11.26 14.83 14.32
CA LEU A 65 11.54 13.42 14.57
C LEU A 65 12.81 12.99 13.83
N SER A 66 13.66 12.22 14.51
CA SER A 66 14.90 11.74 13.92
C SER A 66 15.18 10.28 14.23
N GLY A 67 15.90 9.62 13.34
CA GLY A 67 16.23 8.20 13.50
C GLY A 67 15.07 7.25 13.17
N VAL A 68 15.42 5.98 12.99
CA VAL A 68 14.46 4.93 12.61
C VAL A 68 13.37 4.69 13.68
N PRO A 69 13.67 4.62 14.99
CA PRO A 69 12.65 4.30 16.00
C PRO A 69 11.51 5.32 16.09
N ASP A 70 11.83 6.62 16.06
CA ASP A 70 10.82 7.67 16.20
C ASP A 70 9.92 7.76 14.98
N ILE A 71 10.51 7.66 13.78
CA ILE A 71 9.77 7.64 12.52
C ILE A 71 8.95 6.35 12.39
N GLU A 72 9.48 5.20 12.83
CA GLU A 72 8.72 3.94 12.88
C GLU A 72 7.48 4.07 13.74
N LYS A 73 7.63 4.60 14.97
CA LYS A 73 6.50 4.78 15.88
C LYS A 73 5.45 5.70 15.28
N GLU A 74 5.86 6.85 14.76
CA GLU A 74 4.97 7.80 14.10
C GLU A 74 4.24 7.16 12.90
N HIS A 75 4.96 6.39 12.09
CA HIS A 75 4.38 5.70 10.94
C HIS A 75 3.36 4.63 11.36
N VAL A 76 3.64 3.87 12.42
CA VAL A 76 2.71 2.89 12.98
C VAL A 76 1.45 3.57 13.52
N ASP A 77 1.61 4.62 14.32
CA ASP A 77 0.50 5.38 14.91
C ASP A 77 -0.42 5.96 13.81
N ASN A 78 0.17 6.54 12.75
CA ASN A 78 -0.56 7.05 11.59
C ASN A 78 -1.33 5.96 10.85
N ASN A 79 -0.72 4.78 10.61
CA ASN A 79 -1.42 3.67 9.95
C ASN A 79 -2.57 3.10 10.80
N LEU A 80 -2.42 3.05 12.13
CA LEU A 80 -3.51 2.68 13.03
C LEU A 80 -4.66 3.69 12.97
N GLY A 81 -4.34 4.99 12.90
CA GLY A 81 -5.34 6.05 12.72
C GLY A 81 -6.12 5.92 11.41
N VAL A 82 -5.41 5.72 10.29
CA VAL A 82 -6.05 5.48 8.99
C VAL A 82 -6.91 4.22 9.02
N ARG A 83 -6.41 3.13 9.61
CA ARG A 83 -7.19 1.89 9.79
C ARG A 83 -8.49 2.17 10.54
N LYS A 84 -8.45 2.93 11.64
CA LYS A 84 -9.64 3.27 12.43
C LYS A 84 -10.69 3.97 11.58
N ILE A 85 -10.29 4.97 10.77
CA ILE A 85 -11.19 5.69 9.86
C ILE A 85 -11.81 4.73 8.84
N MET A 86 -11.03 3.80 8.28
CA MET A 86 -11.55 2.80 7.34
C MET A 86 -12.61 1.92 8.01
N LEU A 87 -12.35 1.43 9.23
CA LEU A 87 -13.27 0.60 9.99
C LEU A 87 -14.58 1.33 10.32
N GLU A 88 -14.52 2.61 10.70
CA GLU A 88 -15.70 3.45 10.96
C GLU A 88 -16.60 3.60 9.72
N ARG A 89 -16.05 3.42 8.52
CA ARG A 89 -16.78 3.43 7.24
C ARG A 89 -17.15 2.03 6.73
N GLY A 90 -16.95 0.99 7.54
CA GLY A 90 -17.23 -0.40 7.17
C GLY A 90 -16.19 -1.02 6.24
N LEU A 91 -15.03 -0.38 6.06
CA LEU A 91 -13.94 -0.87 5.22
C LEU A 91 -12.89 -1.56 6.10
N VAL A 92 -12.89 -2.90 6.09
CA VAL A 92 -11.88 -3.70 6.80
C VAL A 92 -10.69 -3.96 5.86
N PRO A 93 -9.53 -3.30 6.02
CA PRO A 93 -8.47 -3.24 5.00
C PRO A 93 -8.02 -4.61 4.46
N GLU A 94 -7.91 -5.60 5.35
CA GLU A 94 -7.47 -6.95 5.05
C GLU A 94 -8.56 -7.86 4.48
N ASN A 95 -9.82 -7.45 4.51
CA ASN A 95 -10.95 -8.19 3.92
C ASN A 95 -11.45 -7.57 2.62
N LEU A 96 -10.88 -6.44 2.19
CA LEU A 96 -11.23 -5.85 0.91
C LEU A 96 -10.85 -6.79 -0.23
N PRO A 97 -11.68 -6.87 -1.29
CA PRO A 97 -11.36 -7.67 -2.45
C PRO A 97 -10.07 -7.18 -3.10
N PRO A 98 -9.19 -8.08 -3.57
CA PRO A 98 -8.00 -7.68 -4.31
C PRO A 98 -8.39 -6.93 -5.59
N ALA A 99 -7.54 -6.00 -6.01
CA ALA A 99 -7.66 -5.40 -7.34
C ALA A 99 -7.36 -6.45 -8.43
N GLU A 100 -7.82 -6.19 -9.67
CA GLU A 100 -7.31 -6.93 -10.84
C GLU A 100 -5.78 -6.72 -10.93
N ASP A 101 -5.02 -7.78 -11.27
CA ASP A 101 -3.55 -7.68 -11.40
C ASP A 101 -3.20 -6.54 -12.36
N VAL A 102 -2.46 -5.55 -11.84
CA VAL A 102 -2.01 -4.37 -12.60
C VAL A 102 -1.37 -4.76 -13.93
N LYS A 103 -0.57 -5.84 -14.00
CA LYS A 103 0.06 -6.28 -15.26
C LYS A 103 -0.94 -6.82 -16.26
N LYS A 104 -2.04 -7.41 -15.80
CA LYS A 104 -3.11 -7.89 -16.69
C LYS A 104 -3.88 -6.70 -17.28
N VAL A 105 -4.16 -5.70 -16.45
CA VAL A 105 -4.77 -4.44 -16.88
C VAL A 105 -3.87 -3.72 -17.89
N GLU A 106 -2.57 -3.60 -17.59
CA GLU A 106 -1.58 -2.99 -18.48
C GLU A 106 -1.52 -3.70 -19.84
N ARG A 107 -1.46 -5.03 -19.86
CA ARG A 107 -1.48 -5.82 -21.11
C ARG A 107 -2.75 -5.60 -21.93
N ARG A 108 -3.92 -5.55 -21.28
CA ARG A 108 -5.20 -5.28 -21.96
C ARG A 108 -5.18 -3.88 -22.61
N LEU A 109 -4.72 -2.87 -21.89
CA LEU A 109 -4.60 -1.50 -22.40
C LEU A 109 -3.62 -1.39 -23.57
N ILE A 110 -2.50 -2.11 -23.53
CA ILE A 110 -1.54 -2.16 -24.65
C ILE A 110 -2.19 -2.80 -25.88
N ALA A 111 -2.85 -3.96 -25.71
CA ALA A 111 -3.51 -4.65 -26.81
C ALA A 111 -4.65 -3.82 -27.43
N GLU A 112 -5.44 -3.11 -26.61
CA GLU A 112 -6.49 -2.19 -27.08
C GLU A 112 -5.90 -1.02 -27.86
N LYS A 113 -4.78 -0.43 -27.40
CA LYS A 113 -4.07 0.62 -28.14
C LYS A 113 -3.57 0.12 -29.49
N GLU A 114 -2.95 -1.05 -29.55
CA GLU A 114 -2.47 -1.64 -30.80
C GLU A 114 -3.62 -1.92 -31.78
N LYS A 115 -4.76 -2.41 -31.28
CA LYS A 115 -5.95 -2.64 -32.12
C LYS A 115 -6.54 -1.34 -32.65
N ALA A 116 -6.71 -0.33 -31.79
CA ALA A 116 -7.20 0.99 -32.19
C ALA A 116 -6.30 1.71 -33.21
N LEU A 117 -4.99 1.44 -33.20
CA LEU A 117 -4.04 1.94 -34.20
C LEU A 117 -4.15 1.20 -35.54
N LYS A 118 -4.50 -0.10 -35.53
CA LYS A 118 -4.72 -0.90 -36.74
C LYS A 118 -6.05 -0.59 -37.42
N ASP A 119 -7.10 -0.31 -36.64
CA ASP A 119 -8.44 0.01 -37.16
C ASP A 119 -8.54 1.44 -37.75
N LYS A 120 -7.52 2.29 -37.55
CA LYS A 120 -7.41 3.65 -38.12
C LYS A 120 -6.66 3.72 -39.45
N LYS A 121 -6.36 2.58 -40.07
CA LYS A 121 -5.59 2.46 -41.31
C LYS A 121 -6.44 1.78 -42.38
#